data_AF-A0A2N2HWC4-F1
#
_entry.id   AF-A0A2N2HWC4-F1
#
_cell.length_a   1.000
_cell.length_b   1.000
_cell.length_c   1.000
_cell.angle_alpha   90.00
_cell.angle_beta   90.00
_cell.angle_gamma   90.00
#
_symmetry.space_group_name_H-M   'P 1'
#
loop_
_entity.id
_entity.type
_entity.pdbx_description
1 polymer ?
#
loop_
_entity_poly.entity_id
_entity_poly.type
_entity_poly.pdbx_seq_one_letter_code
_entity_poly.pdbx_strand_id
1 'polypeptide(L)'
;MKTTPQKISKRIRSFINTLGDIDEPEYLLFTNCSNKYLPQHCLSNCEAESHFTDSPVVFGWVIWEDKKTRSMVAEFHAVIRRKNKLVDITPRVDGESRVLFVPDKERVASRLNERQWNTWQNHSANIHTKPCVVINSHNDKLF
;
A
#
# COMPACT_ATOMS: atom_id res chain seq x y z
N MET A 1 -13.13 -12.12 -3.15
CA MET A 1 -12.97 -10.87 -2.38
C MET A 1 -11.56 -10.88 -1.87
N LYS A 2 -10.83 -9.81 -2.15
CA LYS A 2 -9.46 -9.64 -1.68
C LYS A 2 -9.52 -9.15 -0.25
N THR A 3 -8.74 -9.76 0.65
CA THR A 3 -8.65 -9.35 2.05
C THR A 3 -7.22 -9.37 2.53
N THR A 4 -6.96 -8.77 3.68
CA THR A 4 -5.65 -8.84 4.32
C THR A 4 -5.29 -10.30 4.62
N PRO A 5 -4.11 -10.79 4.19
CA PRO A 5 -3.68 -12.13 4.54
C PRO A 5 -3.59 -12.31 6.05
N GLN A 6 -4.23 -13.33 6.60
CA GLN A 6 -4.26 -13.57 8.05
C GLN A 6 -2.91 -13.98 8.64
N LYS A 7 -2.02 -14.54 7.82
CA LYS A 7 -0.66 -14.96 8.19
C LYS A 7 0.30 -14.80 7.02
N ILE A 8 1.57 -14.51 7.31
CA ILE A 8 2.63 -14.40 6.31
C ILE A 8 3.16 -15.81 5.96
N SER A 9 2.49 -16.47 5.02
CA SER A 9 2.87 -17.80 4.52
C SER A 9 4.11 -17.76 3.61
N LYS A 10 4.72 -18.92 3.33
CA LYS A 10 5.82 -19.04 2.34
C LYS A 10 5.44 -18.43 0.99
N ARG A 11 4.20 -18.65 0.55
CA ARG A 11 3.67 -18.12 -0.71
C ARG A 11 3.60 -16.58 -0.72
N ILE A 12 3.17 -15.99 0.40
CA ILE A 12 3.12 -14.53 0.55
C ILE A 12 4.53 -13.96 0.58
N ARG A 13 5.47 -14.58 1.30
CA ARG A 13 6.88 -14.18 1.26
C ARG A 13 7.46 -14.25 -0.14
N SER A 14 7.22 -15.33 -0.87
CA SER A 14 7.68 -15.45 -2.26
C SER A 14 7.12 -14.36 -3.15
N PHE A 15 5.86 -13.95 -2.97
CA PHE A 15 5.26 -12.84 -3.71
C PHE A 15 5.86 -11.48 -3.30
N ILE A 16 5.99 -11.23 -2.00
CA ILE A 16 6.62 -10.03 -1.45
C ILE A 16 8.05 -9.85 -2.00
N ASN A 17 8.83 -10.93 -2.07
CA ASN A 17 10.20 -10.90 -2.63
C ASN A 17 10.24 -10.53 -4.12
N THR A 18 9.13 -10.61 -4.87
CA THR A 18 9.08 -10.14 -6.26
C THR A 18 9.00 -8.63 -6.39
N LEU A 19 8.81 -7.91 -5.28
CA LEU A 19 8.66 -6.46 -5.27
C LEU A 19 10.01 -5.74 -5.37
N GLY A 20 11.15 -6.37 -5.09
CA GLY A 20 12.47 -5.73 -5.20
C GLY A 20 13.09 -5.41 -3.83
N ASP A 21 13.71 -4.23 -3.67
CA ASP A 21 14.30 -3.80 -2.40
C ASP A 21 13.22 -3.27 -1.43
N ILE A 22 12.86 -4.14 -0.49
CA ILE A 22 11.77 -3.94 0.47
C ILE A 22 12.26 -4.25 1.89
N ASP A 23 11.56 -3.72 2.88
CA ASP A 23 11.76 -4.08 4.29
C ASP A 23 10.83 -5.21 4.74
N GLU A 24 11.00 -5.65 5.99
CA GLU A 24 10.16 -6.69 6.58
C GLU A 24 8.67 -6.28 6.61
N PRO A 25 7.76 -7.18 6.24
CA PRO A 25 6.32 -6.94 6.29
C PRO A 25 5.81 -6.79 7.73
N GLU A 26 4.94 -5.81 7.96
CA GLU A 26 4.30 -5.53 9.25
C GLU A 26 2.77 -5.49 9.13
N TYR A 27 2.07 -6.00 10.15
CA TYR A 27 0.63 -5.81 10.26
C TYR A 27 0.33 -4.46 10.92
N LEU A 28 -0.28 -3.56 10.17
CA LEU A 28 -0.65 -2.23 10.67
C LEU A 28 -2.14 -2.20 10.98
N LEU A 29 -2.49 -1.72 12.18
CA LEU A 29 -3.87 -1.42 12.54
C LEU A 29 -4.28 -0.06 11.96
N PHE A 30 -5.53 0.04 11.50
CA PHE A 30 -6.09 1.33 11.11
C PHE A 30 -6.14 2.26 12.32
N THR A 31 -5.59 3.46 12.15
CA THR A 31 -5.58 4.52 13.16
C THR A 31 -6.37 5.71 12.62
N ASN A 32 -7.59 5.91 13.15
CA ASN A 32 -8.37 7.09 12.78
C ASN A 32 -7.72 8.36 13.34
N CYS A 33 -7.08 9.13 12.47
CA CYS A 33 -6.43 10.39 12.82
C CYS A 33 -7.29 11.61 12.46
N SER A 34 -8.25 11.46 11.54
CA SER A 34 -9.12 12.54 11.10
C SER A 34 -10.35 12.00 10.36
N ASN A 35 -11.52 12.59 10.64
CA ASN A 35 -12.76 12.30 9.92
C ASN A 35 -12.78 12.84 8.47
N LYS A 36 -11.76 13.62 8.08
CA LYS A 36 -11.61 14.15 6.71
C LYS A 36 -10.89 13.18 5.78
N TYR A 37 -10.24 12.15 6.32
CA TYR A 37 -9.53 11.19 5.49
C TYR A 37 -10.48 10.28 4.75
N LEU A 38 -10.19 10.08 3.47
CA LEU A 38 -11.07 9.36 2.57
C LEU A 38 -10.49 7.98 2.23
N PRO A 39 -11.33 6.93 2.13
CA PRO A 39 -10.88 5.63 1.63
C PRO A 39 -10.23 5.76 0.24
N GLN A 40 -9.21 4.96 -0.04
CA GLN A 40 -8.46 4.96 -1.32
C GLN A 40 -7.63 6.23 -1.60
N HIS A 41 -7.66 7.25 -0.74
CA HIS A 41 -6.87 8.47 -0.88
C HIS A 41 -5.59 8.44 -0.02
N CYS A 42 -4.89 7.32 0.05
CA CYS A 42 -3.78 7.14 1.01
C CYS A 42 -2.65 8.17 0.85
N LEU A 43 -2.30 8.53 -0.39
CA LEU A 43 -1.28 9.54 -0.68
C LEU A 43 -1.70 10.92 -0.14
N SER A 44 -2.90 11.39 -0.50
CA SER A 44 -3.41 12.69 -0.04
C SER A 44 -3.65 12.74 1.47
N ASN A 45 -4.14 11.65 2.07
CA ASN A 45 -4.33 11.57 3.52
C ASN A 45 -2.98 11.69 4.24
N CYS A 46 -1.97 10.94 3.79
CA CYS A 46 -0.64 10.95 4.40
C CYS A 46 0.10 12.26 4.15
N GLU A 47 -0.02 12.87 2.97
CA GLU A 47 0.55 14.20 2.73
C GLU A 47 -0.04 15.24 3.67
N ALA A 48 -1.36 15.27 3.84
CA ALA A 48 -2.03 16.20 4.75
C ALA A 48 -1.61 15.96 6.22
N GLU A 49 -1.53 14.69 6.66
CA GLU A 49 -1.06 14.36 8.01
C GLU A 49 0.40 14.73 8.22
N SER A 50 1.24 14.51 7.21
CA SER A 50 2.67 14.84 7.26
C SER A 50 2.87 16.34 7.41
N HIS A 51 2.16 17.15 6.62
CA HIS A 51 2.19 18.61 6.75
C HIS A 51 1.65 19.11 8.09
N PHE A 52 0.69 18.41 8.69
CA PHE A 52 0.11 18.83 9.97
C PHE A 52 0.96 18.45 11.18
N THR A 53 1.71 17.34 11.10
CA THR A 53 2.41 16.75 12.25
C THR A 53 3.92 16.68 12.13
N ASP A 54 4.47 17.13 11.00
CA ASP A 54 5.87 16.94 10.58
C ASP A 54 6.31 15.45 10.60
N SER A 55 5.36 14.52 10.57
CA SER A 55 5.64 13.08 10.57
C SER A 55 5.95 12.60 9.15
N PRO A 56 7.04 11.86 8.91
CA PRO A 56 7.40 11.41 7.57
C PRO A 56 6.36 10.46 6.95
N VAL A 57 6.13 10.61 5.64
CA VAL A 57 5.41 9.62 4.83
C VAL A 57 6.36 8.46 4.52
N VAL A 58 5.85 7.23 4.63
CA VAL A 58 6.55 6.01 4.23
C VAL A 58 5.74 5.33 3.14
N PHE A 59 6.39 5.07 2.01
CA PHE A 59 5.79 4.39 0.87
C PHE A 59 6.05 2.88 0.92
N GLY A 60 5.18 2.12 0.27
CA GLY A 60 5.28 0.68 0.25
C GLY A 60 4.06 0.03 -0.37
N TRP A 61 3.76 -1.18 0.08
CA TRP A 61 2.76 -2.03 -0.50
C TRP A 61 1.81 -2.57 0.55
N VAL A 62 0.51 -2.47 0.31
CA VAL A 62 -0.48 -3.29 1.02
C VAL A 62 -0.67 -4.59 0.26
N ILE A 63 -0.48 -5.71 0.95
CA ILE A 63 -0.66 -7.04 0.37
C ILE A 63 -2.09 -7.51 0.59
N TRP A 64 -2.75 -7.87 -0.51
CA TRP A 64 -4.07 -8.43 -0.57
C TRP A 64 -4.03 -9.87 -1.10
N GLU A 65 -4.82 -10.77 -0.51
CA GLU A 65 -5.01 -12.14 -1.00
C GLU A 65 -6.49 -12.41 -1.30
N ASP A 66 -6.75 -13.02 -2.46
CA ASP A 66 -8.02 -13.70 -2.70
C ASP A 66 -7.78 -15.21 -2.65
N LYS A 67 -8.24 -15.85 -1.56
CA LYS A 67 -8.06 -17.29 -1.35
C LYS A 67 -8.84 -18.15 -2.35
N LYS A 68 -9.97 -17.66 -2.87
CA LYS A 68 -10.82 -18.42 -3.82
C LYS A 68 -10.15 -18.51 -5.18
N THR A 69 -9.70 -17.37 -5.70
CA THR A 69 -9.01 -17.31 -7.01
C THR A 69 -7.52 -17.61 -6.90
N ARG A 70 -7.00 -17.72 -5.66
CA ARG A 70 -5.58 -17.82 -5.37
C ARG A 70 -4.81 -16.72 -6.10
N SER A 71 -5.29 -15.48 -6.06
CA SER A 71 -4.56 -14.31 -6.55
C SER A 71 -4.02 -13.48 -5.39
N MET A 72 -2.91 -12.78 -5.63
CA MET A 72 -2.35 -11.80 -4.70
C MET A 72 -2.15 -10.48 -5.43
N VAL A 73 -2.35 -9.38 -4.71
CA VAL A 73 -2.09 -8.02 -5.19
C VAL A 73 -1.24 -7.30 -4.16
N ALA A 74 -0.24 -6.55 -4.63
CA ALA A 74 0.45 -5.54 -3.87
C ALA A 74 -0.07 -4.19 -4.38
N GLU A 75 -0.78 -3.47 -3.52
CA GLU A 75 -1.32 -2.14 -3.80
C GLU A 75 -0.34 -1.08 -3.31
N PHE A 76 0.07 -0.16 -4.19
CA PHE A 76 1.00 0.89 -3.78
C PHE A 76 0.31 1.81 -2.78
N HIS A 77 0.95 2.02 -1.62
CA HIS A 77 0.29 2.61 -0.46
C HIS A 77 1.24 3.52 0.33
N ALA A 78 0.66 4.51 1.01
CA ALA A 78 1.37 5.38 1.92
C ALA A 78 0.86 5.21 3.35
N VAL A 79 1.80 5.26 4.30
CA VAL A 79 1.56 5.27 5.75
C VAL A 79 2.38 6.38 6.40
N ILE A 80 2.11 6.67 7.67
CA ILE A 80 2.87 7.68 8.43
C ILE A 80 3.83 7.01 9.41
N ARG A 81 5.05 7.55 9.49
CA ARG A 81 6.02 7.23 10.54
C ARG A 81 5.74 8.09 11.77
N ARG A 82 5.27 7.49 12.86
CA ARG A 82 5.18 8.13 14.17
C ARG A 82 6.23 7.55 15.09
N LYS A 83 7.27 8.34 15.40
CA LYS A 83 8.45 7.88 16.15
C LYS A 83 9.04 6.63 15.47
N ASN A 84 9.06 5.49 16.16
CA ASN A 84 9.61 4.23 15.67
C ASN A 84 8.53 3.26 15.16
N LYS A 85 7.32 3.75 14.85
CA LYS A 85 6.21 2.91 14.38
C LYS A 85 5.62 3.45 13.10
N LEU A 86 5.13 2.53 12.26
CA LEU A 86 4.30 2.85 11.11
C LEU A 86 2.83 2.81 11.53
N VAL A 87 2.02 3.74 11.02
CA VAL A 87 0.58 3.77 11.23
C VAL A 87 -0.15 3.96 9.91
N ASP A 88 -1.12 3.09 9.65
CA ASP A 88 -2.03 3.25 8.53
C ASP A 88 -3.21 4.12 8.95
N ILE A 89 -3.37 5.27 8.29
CA ILE A 89 -4.36 6.29 8.66
C ILE A 89 -5.53 6.37 7.67
N THR A 90 -5.52 5.55 6.62
CA THR A 90 -6.51 5.61 5.55
C THR A 90 -7.71 4.73 5.92
N PRO A 91 -8.95 5.25 5.94
CA PRO A 91 -10.12 4.42 6.17
C PRO A 91 -10.28 3.35 5.10
N ARG A 92 -10.84 2.18 5.45
CA ARG A 92 -11.07 1.07 4.52
C ARG A 92 -12.53 1.02 4.09
N VAL A 93 -12.76 0.76 2.80
CA VAL A 93 -14.12 0.64 2.23
C VAL A 93 -14.84 -0.60 2.76
N ASP A 94 -14.11 -1.68 2.97
CA ASP A 94 -14.61 -2.99 3.41
C ASP A 94 -14.59 -3.17 4.94
N GLY A 95 -14.09 -2.18 5.68
CA GLY A 95 -14.00 -2.23 7.14
C GLY A 95 -12.86 -3.12 7.68
N GLU A 96 -11.91 -3.55 6.85
CA GLU A 96 -10.71 -4.24 7.32
C GLU A 96 -9.99 -3.41 8.40
N SER A 97 -9.77 -4.02 9.57
CA SER A 97 -9.19 -3.34 10.74
C SER A 97 -7.66 -3.31 10.73
N ARG A 98 -7.05 -4.08 9.82
CA ARG A 98 -5.60 -4.12 9.65
C ARG A 98 -5.20 -4.45 8.22
N VAL A 99 -3.99 -4.07 7.86
CA VAL A 99 -3.35 -4.41 6.59
C VAL A 99 -1.99 -5.05 6.79
N LEU A 100 -1.56 -5.86 5.83
CA LEU A 100 -0.18 -6.33 5.74
C LEU A 100 0.59 -5.34 4.86
N PHE A 101 1.39 -4.48 5.49
CA PHE A 101 2.18 -3.47 4.81
C PHE A 101 3.63 -3.92 4.64
N VAL A 102 4.21 -3.60 3.49
CA VAL A 102 5.63 -3.87 3.17
C VAL A 102 6.27 -2.55 2.77
N PRO A 103 7.14 -1.95 3.60
CA PRO A 103 7.83 -0.73 3.22
C PRO A 103 8.73 -0.97 2.00
N ASP A 104 8.78 0.03 1.12
CA ASP A 104 9.62 0.03 -0.08
C ASP A 104 10.65 1.15 0.01
N LYS A 105 11.91 0.83 -0.29
CA LYS A 105 13.03 1.77 -0.13
C LYS A 105 13.31 2.61 -1.37
N GLU A 106 12.86 2.16 -2.53
CA GLU A 106 13.19 2.77 -3.81
C GLU A 106 12.04 3.63 -4.33
N ARG A 107 10.81 3.13 -4.19
CA ARG A 107 9.64 3.69 -4.86
C ARG A 107 8.96 4.74 -3.99
N VAL A 108 9.00 5.98 -4.49
CA VAL A 108 8.33 7.14 -3.90
C VAL A 108 7.21 7.65 -4.80
N ALA A 109 6.21 8.31 -4.21
CA ALA A 109 5.23 9.10 -4.93
C ALA A 109 5.42 10.59 -4.68
N SER A 110 5.05 11.41 -5.66
CA SER A 110 5.16 12.86 -5.58
C SER A 110 3.92 13.52 -6.15
N ARG A 111 3.52 14.65 -5.58
CA ARG A 111 2.36 15.39 -6.05
C ARG A 111 2.69 16.11 -7.37
N LEU A 112 1.82 15.95 -8.37
CA LEU A 112 1.93 16.63 -9.66
C LEU A 112 1.13 17.94 -9.65
N ASN A 113 -0.04 17.93 -9.02
CA ASN A 113 -0.90 19.08 -8.81
C ASN A 113 -1.91 18.80 -7.69
N GLU A 114 -2.85 19.71 -7.47
CA GLU A 114 -3.88 19.61 -6.44
C GLU A 114 -4.73 18.32 -6.50
N ARG A 115 -4.76 17.60 -7.61
CA ARG A 115 -5.61 16.40 -7.76
C ARG A 115 -4.83 15.14 -8.14
N GLN A 116 -3.60 15.28 -8.61
CA GLN A 116 -2.86 14.17 -9.23
C GLN A 116 -1.55 13.87 -8.54
N TRP A 117 -1.23 12.58 -8.51
CA TRP A 117 0.01 12.03 -7.98
C TRP A 117 0.77 11.31 -9.10
N ASN A 118 2.09 11.49 -9.11
CA ASN A 118 3.00 10.54 -9.75
C ASN A 118 3.18 9.38 -8.78
N THR A 119 2.79 8.18 -9.18
CA THR A 119 2.70 7.00 -8.30
C THR A 119 2.96 5.70 -9.07
N TRP A 120 3.01 4.58 -8.35
CA TRP A 120 3.33 3.26 -8.90
C TRP A 120 2.10 2.39 -9.09
N GLN A 121 2.14 1.54 -10.11
CA GLN A 121 1.06 0.59 -10.41
C GLN A 121 1.06 -0.59 -9.43
N ASN A 122 -0.13 -1.13 -9.19
CA ASN A 122 -0.29 -2.31 -8.35
C ASN A 122 0.34 -3.55 -9.01
N HIS A 123 1.06 -4.36 -8.23
CA HIS A 123 1.60 -5.63 -8.70
C HIS A 123 0.60 -6.75 -8.45
N SER A 124 0.45 -7.67 -9.39
CA SER A 124 -0.50 -8.80 -9.27
C SER A 124 0.15 -10.12 -9.64
N ALA A 125 -0.20 -11.18 -8.91
CA ALA A 125 0.21 -12.55 -9.24
C ALA A 125 -0.98 -13.51 -9.15
N ASN A 126 -1.07 -14.44 -10.11
CA ASN A 126 -2.03 -15.54 -10.13
C ASN A 126 -1.28 -16.86 -10.41
N ILE A 127 -1.86 -18.00 -10.04
CA ILE A 127 -1.27 -19.32 -10.26
C ILE A 127 -1.34 -19.72 -11.75
N HIS A 128 -2.30 -19.17 -12.49
CA HIS A 128 -2.52 -19.51 -13.90
C HIS A 128 -1.76 -18.61 -14.90
N THR A 129 -1.08 -17.57 -14.43
CA THR A 129 -0.29 -16.66 -15.27
C THR A 129 1.07 -16.46 -14.61
N LYS A 130 2.16 -16.47 -15.39
CA LYS A 130 3.47 -16.00 -14.88
C LYS A 130 3.27 -14.63 -14.20
N PRO A 131 3.98 -14.30 -13.11
CA PRO A 131 3.90 -12.97 -12.51
C PRO A 131 4.21 -11.95 -13.60
N CYS A 132 3.19 -11.21 -14.04
CA CYS A 132 3.38 -10.12 -14.97
C CYS A 132 3.91 -8.96 -14.15
N VAL A 133 5.24 -8.80 -14.16
CA VAL A 133 5.86 -7.54 -13.81
C VAL A 133 5.54 -6.58 -14.95
N VAL A 134 4.48 -5.79 -14.80
CA VAL A 134 4.30 -4.63 -15.67
C VAL A 134 5.23 -3.55 -15.11
N ILE A 135 6.49 -3.58 -15.55
CA ILE A 135 7.42 -2.47 -15.36
C ILE A 135 7.01 -1.40 -16.37
N ASN A 136 5.97 -0.62 -16.05
CA ASN A 136 5.69 0.63 -16.73
C ASN A 136 5.64 1.75 -15.68
N SER A 137 6.73 2.51 -15.61
CA SER A 137 6.68 3.90 -15.19
C SER A 137 5.87 4.69 -16.23
N HIS A 138 5.04 5.61 -15.76
CA HIS A 138 4.17 6.49 -16.53
C HIS A 138 2.85 5.85 -17.00
N ASN A 139 1.76 6.20 -16.30
CA ASN A 139 0.59 6.63 -17.04
C ASN A 139 -0.27 7.60 -16.24
N ASP A 140 -0.60 8.67 -16.94
CA ASP A 140 -1.59 9.67 -16.60
C ASP A 140 -2.96 9.05 -16.26
N LYS A 141 -3.68 9.78 -15.40
CA LYS A 141 -5.15 9.92 -15.32
C LYS A 141 -6.00 8.96 -14.46
N LEU A 142 -6.87 9.66 -13.69
CA LEU A 142 -8.18 9.34 -13.09
C LEU A 142 -8.12 8.72 -11.68
N PHE A 143 -8.74 9.31 -10.65
CA PHE A 143 -10.06 9.97 -10.60
C PHE A 143 -10.03 11.42 -10.08
#